data_AF-A0AAU1BKF2-F1
#
_entry.id   AF-A0AAU1BKF2-F1
#
_cell.length_a   1.000
_cell.length_b   1.000
_cell.length_c   1.000
_cell.angle_alpha   90.00
_cell.angle_beta   90.00
_cell.angle_gamma   90.00
#
_symmetry.space_group_name_H-M   'P 1'
#
loop_
_entity.id
_entity.type
_entity.pdbx_description
1 polymer ?
#
loop_
_entity_poly.entity_id
_entity_poly.type
_entity_poly.pdbx_seq_one_letter_code
_entity_poly.pdbx_strand_id
1 'polypeptide(L)'
;MTATSLAKRTATAEHIHADHMAVKHIGDWTTSGRFEIRARSGLVVLDLRSDRLPEEIEIRLDLRRATVRLLVDADAVIEHWDLNWTGRGKVKDAQGPATSQGASANRRVTLVGCVDSGEIRVNRGGIAILAALTDRAHRQEMRRAHEAAKGQRS
;
A
#
# COMPACT_ATOMS: atom_id res chain seq x y z
N MET A 1 12.99 29.06 9.26
CA MET A 1 12.25 27.82 9.55
C MET A 1 12.41 26.90 8.35
N THR A 2 13.32 25.94 8.40
CA THR A 2 13.48 24.91 7.35
C THR A 2 14.38 23.81 7.89
N ALA A 3 13.78 22.83 8.56
CA ALA A 3 14.49 21.63 9.01
C ALA A 3 13.52 20.45 9.07
N THR A 4 12.91 20.07 7.93
CA THR A 4 12.06 18.86 7.86
C THR A 4 12.44 17.91 6.73
N SER A 5 13.42 18.24 5.88
CA SER A 5 13.72 17.43 4.68
C SER A 5 14.76 16.31 4.90
N LEU A 6 15.59 16.37 5.95
CA LEU A 6 16.74 15.46 6.05
C LEU A 6 16.42 14.11 6.72
N ALA A 7 15.45 14.06 7.64
CA ALA A 7 15.09 12.83 8.35
C ALA A 7 14.31 11.82 7.49
N LYS A 8 13.76 12.25 6.34
CA LYS A 8 12.97 11.40 5.42
C LYS A 8 13.85 10.48 4.55
N ARG A 9 15.19 10.58 4.64
CA ARG A 9 16.15 9.85 3.78
C ARG A 9 16.75 8.58 4.37
N THR A 10 16.46 8.25 5.63
CA THR A 10 17.17 7.18 6.36
C THR A 10 16.38 5.87 6.50
N ALA A 11 15.12 5.82 6.07
CA ALA A 11 14.37 4.57 6.04
C ALA A 11 14.76 3.76 4.80
N THR A 12 15.23 2.52 5.01
CA THR A 12 15.53 1.56 3.94
C THR A 12 14.29 1.35 3.07
N ALA A 13 14.42 1.59 1.77
CA ALA A 13 13.31 1.38 0.84
C ALA A 13 13.05 -0.12 0.65
N GLU A 14 11.76 -0.49 0.61
CA GLU A 14 11.34 -1.82 0.20
C GLU A 14 11.33 -1.91 -1.32
N HIS A 15 12.07 -2.88 -1.86
CA HIS A 15 12.16 -3.10 -3.30
C HIS A 15 11.29 -4.29 -3.69
N ILE A 16 10.27 -4.03 -4.51
CA ILE A 16 9.28 -5.04 -4.91
C ILE A 16 9.36 -5.22 -6.43
N HIS A 17 9.59 -6.45 -6.87
CA HIS A 17 9.66 -6.80 -8.28
C HIS A 17 8.62 -7.87 -8.62
N ALA A 18 7.81 -7.62 -9.65
CA ALA A 18 6.82 -8.57 -10.14
C ALA A 18 6.86 -8.67 -11.67
N ASP A 19 7.30 -9.80 -12.21
CA ASP A 19 7.34 -10.05 -13.65
C ASP A 19 6.47 -11.26 -14.00
N HIS A 20 5.37 -11.03 -14.73
CA HIS A 20 4.38 -12.05 -15.09
C HIS A 20 3.83 -12.86 -13.91
N MET A 21 3.85 -12.28 -12.70
CA MET A 21 3.45 -12.95 -11.48
C MET A 21 2.75 -11.99 -10.50
N ALA A 22 2.22 -12.57 -9.43
CA ALA A 22 1.63 -11.82 -8.33
C ALA A 22 2.57 -11.80 -7.11
N VAL A 23 2.88 -10.62 -6.61
CA VAL A 23 3.57 -10.41 -5.33
C VAL A 23 2.60 -9.72 -4.37
N LYS A 24 2.49 -10.23 -3.16
CA LYS A 24 1.55 -9.71 -2.16
C LYS A 24 2.24 -9.56 -0.82
N HIS A 25 2.12 -8.37 -0.26
CA HIS A 25 2.56 -8.06 1.08
C HIS A 25 1.35 -7.59 1.88
N ILE A 26 0.90 -8.42 2.82
CA ILE A 26 -0.37 -8.24 3.55
C ILE A 26 -0.11 -8.39 5.05
N GLY A 27 -0.75 -7.55 5.88
CA GLY A 27 -0.52 -7.48 7.33
C GLY A 27 0.73 -6.68 7.71
N ASP A 28 1.36 -7.03 8.84
CA ASP A 28 2.51 -6.31 9.41
C ASP A 28 3.85 -6.81 8.84
N TRP A 29 4.07 -6.57 7.54
CA TRP A 29 5.23 -7.13 6.83
C TRP A 29 6.45 -6.21 6.79
N THR A 30 6.30 -4.91 7.07
CA THR A 30 7.38 -3.92 7.09
C THR A 30 7.02 -2.73 7.97
N THR A 31 8.03 -1.92 8.27
CA THR A 31 7.91 -0.61 8.91
C THR A 31 8.40 0.52 7.99
N SER A 32 8.77 0.22 6.74
CA SER A 32 9.28 1.22 5.80
C SER A 32 8.17 2.14 5.30
N GLY A 33 8.49 3.43 5.16
CA GLY A 33 7.63 4.41 4.48
C GLY A 33 7.96 4.59 3.00
N ARG A 34 8.92 3.85 2.44
CA ARG A 34 9.37 4.03 1.07
C ARG A 34 9.37 2.71 0.31
N PHE A 35 8.73 2.74 -0.85
CA PHE A 35 8.56 1.56 -1.70
C PHE A 35 9.02 1.87 -3.12
N GLU A 36 9.81 0.96 -3.70
CA GLU A 36 10.20 0.99 -5.10
C GLU A 36 9.63 -0.24 -5.79
N ILE A 37 8.62 -0.05 -6.63
CA ILE A 37 7.89 -1.13 -7.29
C ILE A 37 8.23 -1.13 -8.77
N ARG A 38 8.80 -2.25 -9.23
CA ARG A 38 8.98 -2.53 -10.66
C ARG A 38 8.12 -3.71 -11.05
N ALA A 39 7.20 -3.52 -12.00
CA ALA A 39 6.35 -4.61 -12.42
C ALA A 39 6.06 -4.63 -13.93
N ARG A 40 6.09 -5.83 -14.50
CA ARG A 40 5.77 -6.09 -15.91
C ARG A 40 4.71 -7.19 -16.01
N SER A 41 3.57 -6.91 -16.61
CA SER A 41 2.48 -7.87 -16.82
C SER A 41 2.07 -8.63 -15.53
N GLY A 42 2.24 -8.00 -14.36
CA GLY A 42 2.12 -8.62 -13.05
C GLY A 42 1.12 -7.90 -12.14
N LEU A 43 0.96 -8.44 -10.94
CA LEU A 43 0.12 -7.87 -9.89
C LEU A 43 0.97 -7.65 -8.63
N VAL A 44 0.91 -6.45 -8.07
CA VAL A 44 1.43 -6.18 -6.72
C VAL A 44 0.26 -5.81 -5.82
N VAL A 45 0.21 -6.40 -4.63
CA VAL A 45 -0.74 -6.01 -3.57
C VAL A 45 0.05 -5.59 -2.35
N LEU A 46 -0.12 -4.34 -1.91
CA LEU A 46 0.46 -3.83 -0.67
C LEU A 46 -0.63 -3.47 0.32
N ASP A 47 -0.56 -4.06 1.50
CA ASP A 47 -1.33 -3.62 2.65
C ASP A 47 -0.55 -2.55 3.41
N LEU A 48 -1.14 -1.35 3.47
CA LEU A 48 -0.56 -0.14 4.05
C LEU A 48 -1.30 0.30 5.33
N ARG A 49 -2.14 -0.58 5.89
CA ARG A 49 -2.97 -0.30 7.07
C ARG A 49 -2.29 -0.61 8.40
N SER A 50 -1.07 -1.14 8.38
CA SER A 50 -0.34 -1.44 9.61
C SER A 50 -0.05 -0.15 10.38
N ASP A 51 -0.37 -0.13 11.67
CA ASP A 51 -0.02 0.98 12.58
C ASP A 51 1.48 1.16 12.76
N ARG A 52 2.29 0.19 12.31
CA ARG A 52 3.76 0.28 12.33
C ARG A 52 4.33 1.08 11.16
N LEU A 53 3.51 1.37 10.15
CA LEU A 53 3.91 2.19 9.01
C LEU A 53 3.82 3.68 9.37
N PRO A 54 4.73 4.50 8.85
CA PRO A 54 4.66 5.94 9.07
C PRO A 54 3.39 6.55 8.44
N GLU A 55 3.06 7.77 8.87
CA GLU A 55 1.94 8.55 8.33
C GLU A 55 2.18 8.98 6.89
N GLU A 56 3.43 9.20 6.50
CA GLU A 56 3.82 9.56 5.14
C GLU A 56 4.48 8.36 4.44
N ILE A 57 3.93 7.98 3.30
CA ILE A 57 4.41 6.89 2.47
C ILE A 57 4.69 7.40 1.06
N GLU A 58 5.86 7.08 0.52
CA GLU A 58 6.21 7.31 -0.88
C GLU A 58 6.31 5.99 -1.62
N ILE A 59 5.59 5.88 -2.74
CA ILE A 59 5.64 4.72 -3.63
C ILE A 59 6.12 5.17 -4.99
N ARG A 60 7.34 4.76 -5.35
CA ARG A 60 7.90 4.94 -6.68
C ARG A 60 7.54 3.76 -7.57
N LEU A 61 6.90 4.06 -8.69
CA LEU A 61 6.37 3.11 -9.65
C LEU A 61 7.20 3.09 -10.93
N ASP A 62 7.49 1.89 -11.43
CA ASP A 62 7.93 1.61 -12.79
C ASP A 62 7.09 0.42 -13.29
N LEU A 63 5.99 0.74 -13.95
CA LEU A 63 4.97 -0.25 -14.34
C LEU A 63 4.87 -0.37 -15.85
N ARG A 64 4.82 -1.61 -16.33
CA ARG A 64 4.53 -1.94 -17.73
C ARG A 64 3.44 -3.01 -17.82
N ARG A 65 2.24 -2.63 -18.27
CA ARG A 65 1.07 -3.55 -18.35
C ARG A 65 0.77 -4.26 -17.03
N ALA A 66 1.09 -3.62 -15.91
CA ALA A 66 0.98 -4.20 -14.57
C ALA A 66 -0.13 -3.53 -13.75
N THR A 67 -0.59 -4.22 -12.71
CA THR A 67 -1.56 -3.69 -11.74
C THR A 67 -0.94 -3.60 -10.36
N VAL A 68 -1.14 -2.48 -9.67
CA VAL A 68 -0.85 -2.33 -8.24
C VAL A 68 -2.17 -2.16 -7.49
N ARG A 69 -2.38 -2.91 -6.41
CA ARG A 69 -3.50 -2.74 -5.49
C ARG A 69 -2.97 -2.28 -4.13
N LEU A 70 -3.44 -1.14 -3.68
CA LEU A 70 -3.11 -0.58 -2.38
C LEU A 70 -4.29 -0.85 -1.45
N LEU A 71 -4.08 -1.58 -0.36
CA LEU A 71 -5.06 -1.72 0.71
C LEU A 71 -4.74 -0.63 1.74
N VAL A 72 -5.65 0.30 1.92
CA VAL A 72 -5.44 1.49 2.74
C VAL A 72 -6.59 1.70 3.71
N ASP A 73 -6.34 2.53 4.72
CA ASP A 73 -7.37 2.98 5.64
C ASP A 73 -8.44 3.80 4.90
N ALA A 74 -9.63 3.87 5.49
CA ALA A 74 -10.78 4.47 4.82
C ALA A 74 -10.57 5.95 4.46
N ASP A 75 -9.84 6.66 5.32
CA ASP A 75 -9.55 8.08 5.27
C ASP A 75 -8.27 8.43 4.49
N ALA A 76 -7.38 7.46 4.24
CA ALA A 76 -6.06 7.67 3.65
C ALA A 76 -6.06 8.57 2.40
N VAL A 77 -5.17 9.57 2.33
CA VAL A 77 -5.04 10.45 1.17
C VAL A 77 -4.09 9.86 0.14
N ILE A 78 -4.51 9.82 -1.12
CA ILE A 78 -3.68 9.36 -2.24
C ILE A 78 -3.33 10.56 -3.13
N GLU A 79 -2.06 10.93 -3.15
CA GLU A 79 -1.50 11.93 -4.04
C GLU A 79 -0.84 11.23 -5.22
N HIS A 80 -1.22 11.57 -6.45
CA HIS A 80 -0.74 10.87 -7.64
C HIS A 80 -0.45 11.80 -8.81
N TRP A 81 -0.32 13.10 -8.53
CA TRP A 81 -0.07 14.13 -9.55
C TRP A 81 1.30 13.97 -10.22
N ASP A 82 2.26 13.39 -9.52
CA ASP A 82 3.64 13.18 -9.98
C ASP A 82 3.83 11.84 -10.74
N LEU A 83 2.73 11.19 -11.14
CA LEU A 83 2.78 10.02 -12.02
C LEU A 83 2.91 10.43 -13.48
N ASN A 84 3.97 9.93 -14.13
CA ASN A 84 4.17 10.04 -15.56
C ASN A 84 3.51 8.86 -16.29
N TRP A 85 2.43 9.13 -17.02
CA TRP A 85 1.71 8.14 -17.82
C TRP A 85 2.30 8.09 -19.23
N THR A 86 2.99 7.00 -19.57
CA THR A 86 3.60 6.80 -20.89
C THR A 86 2.75 5.93 -21.84
N GLY A 87 1.56 5.53 -21.37
CA GLY A 87 0.58 4.75 -22.11
C GLY A 87 -0.81 4.88 -21.46
N ARG A 88 -1.77 4.04 -21.87
CA ARG A 88 -3.11 4.06 -21.26
C ARG A 88 -3.05 3.63 -19.79
N GLY A 89 -3.57 4.42 -18.87
CA GLY A 89 -3.58 4.01 -17.48
C GLY A 89 -4.44 4.91 -16.63
N LYS A 90 -4.65 4.51 -15.37
CA LYS A 90 -5.37 5.31 -14.37
C LYS A 90 -5.11 4.83 -12.96
N VAL A 91 -5.31 5.75 -12.01
CA VAL A 91 -5.60 5.42 -10.63
C VAL A 91 -7.11 5.28 -10.47
N LYS A 92 -7.59 4.21 -9.85
CA LYS A 92 -8.99 4.01 -9.50
C LYS A 92 -9.18 4.21 -8.01
N ASP A 93 -10.29 4.86 -7.65
CA ASP A 93 -10.71 5.13 -6.27
C ASP A 93 -9.70 5.96 -5.46
N ALA A 94 -8.98 6.86 -6.15
CA ALA A 94 -8.01 7.75 -5.52
C ALA A 94 -8.66 8.73 -4.53
N GLN A 95 -9.88 9.18 -4.85
CA GLN A 95 -10.64 10.11 -4.02
C GLN A 95 -11.25 9.35 -2.84
N GLY A 96 -10.78 9.62 -1.62
CA GLY A 96 -11.42 9.11 -0.40
C GLY A 96 -12.79 9.77 -0.16
N PRO A 97 -13.58 9.27 0.80
CA PRO A 97 -14.82 9.94 1.19
C PRO A 97 -14.55 11.40 1.58
N ALA A 98 -15.37 12.34 1.10
CA ALA A 98 -15.19 13.78 1.31
C ALA A 98 -15.28 14.23 2.79
N THR A 99 -15.62 13.31 3.69
CA THR A 99 -15.92 13.59 5.10
C THR A 99 -15.34 12.48 5.98
N SER A 100 -14.19 12.73 6.58
CA SER A 100 -13.74 12.01 7.78
C SER A 100 -12.86 12.94 8.61
N GLN A 101 -13.47 14.00 9.16
CA GLN A 101 -12.95 14.66 10.35
C GLN A 101 -13.26 13.73 11.53
N GLY A 102 -12.32 12.83 11.85
CA GLY A 102 -12.55 11.84 12.89
C GLY A 102 -11.39 10.88 13.08
N ALA A 103 -10.36 11.36 13.79
CA ALA A 103 -9.42 10.59 14.61
C ALA A 103 -8.82 9.29 14.01
N SER A 104 -7.92 9.45 13.03
CA SER A 104 -6.55 8.92 13.06
C SER A 104 -5.72 9.77 12.10
N ALA A 105 -4.41 9.86 12.27
CA ALA A 105 -3.58 10.67 11.40
C ALA A 105 -3.73 10.19 9.96
N ASN A 106 -4.23 11.06 9.08
CA ASN A 106 -4.67 10.67 7.75
C ASN A 106 -3.44 10.27 6.91
N ARG A 107 -3.20 8.96 6.80
CA ARG A 107 -2.02 8.40 6.12
C ARG A 107 -1.96 8.90 4.68
N ARG A 108 -0.89 9.60 4.35
CA ARG A 108 -0.67 10.20 3.03
C ARG A 108 0.23 9.29 2.22
N VAL A 109 -0.28 8.81 1.09
CA VAL A 109 0.45 7.98 0.14
C VAL A 109 0.70 8.80 -1.12
N THR A 110 1.96 9.11 -1.39
CA THR A 110 2.38 9.82 -2.60
C THR A 110 2.89 8.81 -3.63
N LEU A 111 2.27 8.82 -4.80
CA LEU A 111 2.62 7.96 -5.94
C LEU A 111 3.42 8.77 -6.95
N VAL A 112 4.62 8.28 -7.27
CA VAL A 112 5.55 8.93 -8.20
C VAL A 112 6.09 7.91 -9.21
N GLY A 113 6.64 8.37 -10.34
CA GLY A 113 7.34 7.50 -11.29
C GLY A 113 6.59 7.30 -12.60
N CYS A 114 6.82 6.17 -13.28
CA CYS A 114 6.37 5.93 -14.65
C CYS A 114 5.38 4.76 -14.74
N VAL A 115 4.32 4.93 -15.54
CA VAL A 115 3.30 3.91 -15.79
C VAL A 115 2.99 3.82 -17.29
N ASP A 116 3.42 2.71 -17.91
CA ASP A 116 3.02 2.30 -19.25
C ASP A 116 1.91 1.26 -19.16
N SER A 117 0.72 1.59 -19.68
CA SER A 117 -0.35 0.60 -19.87
C SER A 117 -0.82 -0.07 -18.56
N GLY A 118 -0.65 0.59 -17.41
CA GLY A 118 -0.87 0.03 -16.07
C GLY A 118 -2.08 0.58 -15.33
N GLU A 119 -2.46 -0.08 -14.24
CA GLU A 119 -3.58 0.33 -13.38
C GLU A 119 -3.18 0.32 -11.91
N ILE A 120 -3.47 1.41 -11.20
CA ILE A 120 -3.35 1.46 -9.74
C ILE A 120 -4.77 1.44 -9.17
N ARG A 121 -5.06 0.51 -8.26
CA ARG A 121 -6.33 0.43 -7.54
C ARG A 121 -6.12 0.75 -6.08
N VAL A 122 -6.89 1.69 -5.57
CA VAL A 122 -6.97 1.97 -4.15
C VAL A 122 -8.17 1.19 -3.61
N ASN A 123 -7.94 0.32 -2.63
CA ASN A 123 -8.97 -0.45 -1.96
C ASN A 123 -9.06 0.07 -0.53
N ARG A 124 -10.21 0.63 -0.15
CA ARG A 124 -10.45 1.26 1.14
C ARG A 124 -11.37 0.43 2.03
N GLY A 125 -11.23 0.56 3.35
CA GLY A 125 -12.17 0.03 4.35
C GLY A 125 -12.50 -1.46 4.17
N GLY A 126 -13.79 -1.79 4.07
CA GLY A 126 -14.25 -3.19 3.96
C GLY A 126 -13.66 -3.97 2.78
N ILE A 127 -13.39 -3.33 1.64
CA ILE A 127 -12.79 -3.98 0.48
C ILE A 127 -11.32 -4.35 0.77
N ALA A 128 -10.60 -3.51 1.49
CA ALA A 128 -9.24 -3.81 1.94
C ALA A 128 -9.23 -5.04 2.87
N ILE A 129 -10.16 -5.10 3.83
CA ILE A 129 -10.30 -6.23 4.75
C ILE A 129 -10.59 -7.53 3.98
N LEU A 130 -11.57 -7.52 3.08
CA LEU A 130 -11.91 -8.70 2.28
C LEU A 130 -10.75 -9.16 1.39
N ALA A 131 -10.04 -8.21 0.77
CA ALA A 131 -8.87 -8.53 -0.04
C ALA A 131 -7.78 -9.24 0.78
N ALA A 132 -7.53 -8.78 2.01
CA ALA A 132 -6.59 -9.43 2.92
C ALA A 132 -7.04 -10.84 3.32
N LEU A 133 -8.33 -11.05 3.62
CA LEU A 133 -8.88 -12.35 4.02
C LEU A 133 -8.77 -13.44 2.95
N THR A 134 -8.76 -13.07 1.66
CA THR A 134 -8.55 -14.04 0.58
C THR A 134 -7.11 -14.53 0.47
N ASP A 135 -6.16 -13.89 1.15
CA ASP A 135 -4.75 -14.27 1.09
C ASP A 135 -4.38 -15.39 2.06
N ARG A 136 -3.46 -16.27 1.64
CA ARG A 136 -3.05 -17.43 2.44
C ARG A 136 -2.21 -17.03 3.64
N ALA A 137 -1.30 -16.06 3.50
CA ALA A 137 -0.43 -15.64 4.59
C ALA A 137 -1.24 -14.96 5.70
N HIS A 138 -2.17 -14.08 5.31
CA HIS A 138 -3.06 -13.41 6.25
C HIS A 138 -3.97 -14.39 7.03
N ARG A 139 -4.51 -15.41 6.35
CA ARG A 139 -5.28 -16.48 7.02
C ARG A 139 -4.45 -17.29 8.02
N GLN A 140 -3.15 -17.48 7.77
CA GLN A 140 -2.27 -18.19 8.69
C GLN A 140 -1.96 -17.33 9.93
N GLU A 141 -1.75 -16.03 9.75
CA GLU A 141 -1.50 -15.12 10.87
C GLU A 141 -2.72 -15.01 11.79
N MET A 142 -3.92 -14.87 11.21
CA MET A 142 -5.17 -14.89 11.99
C MET A 142 -5.38 -16.18 12.78
N ARG A 143 -4.99 -17.33 12.22
CA ARG A 143 -5.01 -18.61 12.96
C ARG A 143 -4.05 -18.57 14.14
N ARG A 144 -2.82 -18.09 13.95
CA ARG A 144 -1.83 -17.97 15.04
C ARG A 144 -2.32 -17.04 16.15
N ALA A 145 -2.86 -15.88 15.79
CA ALA A 145 -3.43 -14.93 16.74
C ALA A 145 -4.60 -15.53 17.52
N HIS A 146 -5.47 -16.30 16.86
CA HIS A 146 -6.58 -17.00 17.50
C HIS A 146 -6.10 -18.06 18.51
N GLU A 147 -5.13 -18.89 18.13
CA GLU A 147 -4.56 -19.89 19.05
C GLU A 147 -3.87 -19.23 20.26
N ALA A 148 -3.13 -18.14 20.03
CA ALA A 148 -2.51 -17.37 21.11
C ALA A 148 -3.54 -16.79 22.09
N ALA A 149 -4.65 -16.25 21.58
CA ALA A 149 -5.75 -15.73 22.41
C ALA A 149 -6.49 -16.84 23.19
N LYS A 150 -6.57 -18.05 22.65
CA LYS A 150 -7.14 -19.22 23.33
C LYS A 150 -6.24 -19.71 24.46
N GLY A 151 -4.92 -19.69 24.26
CA GLY A 151 -3.94 -20.07 25.29
C GLY A 151 -3.87 -19.11 26.48
N GLN A 152 -4.21 -17.83 26.31
CA GLN A 152 -4.25 -16.85 27.40
C GLN A 152 -5.54 -16.91 28.25
N ARG A 153 -6.54 -17.68 27.81
CA ARG A 153 -7.84 -17.84 28.48
C ARG A 153 -7.97 -19.15 29.27
N SER A 154 -6.93 -19.96 29.31
CA SER A 154 -6.86 -21.25 29.99
C SER A 154 -5.87 -21.20 31.15
#